data_AF-A0A8J7EQF7-F1
#
_entry.id   AF-A0A8J7EQF7-F1
#
_cell.length_a   1.000
_cell.length_b   1.000
_cell.length_c   1.000
_cell.angle_alpha   90.00
_cell.angle_beta   90.00
_cell.angle_gamma   90.00
#
_symmetry.space_group_name_H-M   'P 1'
#
loop_
_entity.id
_entity.type
_entity.pdbx_description
1 polymer ?
#
loop_
_entity_poly.entity_id
_entity_poly.type
_entity_poly.pdbx_seq_one_letter_code
_entity_poly.pdbx_strand_id
1 'polypeptide(L)'
;MVNIVAALAHPRRQRRSTLARWMLAVVAGAAIASCRPNTSPPPAAVEPAPSAPTPTEPTPAPTATQPPDATPAAPDTTPSASAATLPDTLIHQWQPLSNVLLAFGTMTVTPNQVQWSSGQSSPYTLIGTEGGYLLRLESSPSFYDTQNQYIKLIPKADTSGAATSIEIAFYSSDTQLQSDEYIMYGSYVAE
;
A
#
# COMPACT_ATOMS: atom_id res chain seq x y z
N MET A 1 4.10 -46.28 -36.39
CA MET A 1 5.24 -46.52 -35.48
C MET A 1 4.98 -45.81 -34.17
N VAL A 2 4.90 -46.58 -33.10
CA VAL A 2 4.73 -46.13 -31.71
C VAL A 2 6.11 -45.81 -31.14
N ASN A 3 6.27 -44.71 -30.42
CA ASN A 3 6.99 -44.76 -29.13
C ASN A 3 6.61 -43.60 -28.20
N ILE A 4 6.62 -43.95 -26.92
CA ILE A 4 5.97 -43.35 -25.76
C ILE A 4 7.08 -43.09 -24.71
N VAL A 5 6.96 -41.96 -23.98
CA VAL A 5 7.44 -41.70 -22.59
C VAL A 5 8.94 -41.57 -22.27
N ALA A 6 9.26 -40.48 -21.55
CA ALA A 6 9.98 -40.42 -20.24
C ALA A 6 10.85 -39.15 -20.18
N ALA A 7 10.54 -38.11 -19.39
CA ALA A 7 10.59 -38.01 -17.93
C ALA A 7 11.82 -37.20 -17.44
N LEU A 8 11.51 -36.08 -16.77
CA LEU A 8 12.15 -35.56 -15.54
C LEU A 8 13.68 -35.33 -15.49
N ALA A 9 14.07 -34.07 -15.33
CA ALA A 9 14.80 -33.61 -14.13
C ALA A 9 15.10 -32.08 -14.21
N HIS A 10 14.33 -31.28 -13.48
CA HIS A 10 14.75 -29.92 -13.13
C HIS A 10 15.64 -30.00 -11.88
N PRO A 11 16.88 -29.49 -11.89
CA PRO A 11 17.71 -29.46 -10.70
C PRO A 11 17.16 -28.44 -9.70
N ARG A 12 16.60 -28.95 -8.59
CA ARG A 12 16.34 -28.18 -7.36
C ARG A 12 17.65 -27.50 -6.93
N ARG A 13 17.74 -26.17 -7.06
CA ARG A 13 18.80 -25.38 -6.39
C ARG A 13 18.48 -25.32 -4.90
N GLN A 14 18.97 -26.33 -4.20
CA GLN A 14 19.06 -26.44 -2.76
C GLN A 14 20.10 -25.41 -2.27
N ARG A 15 19.68 -24.17 -1.94
CA ARG A 15 20.55 -23.23 -1.23
C ARG A 15 20.65 -23.65 0.22
N ARG A 16 21.83 -24.15 0.54
CA ARG A 16 22.29 -24.58 1.86
C ARG A 16 22.05 -23.48 2.90
N SER A 17 21.20 -23.79 3.86
CA SER A 17 21.12 -23.14 5.15
C SER A 17 22.27 -23.63 6.02
N THR A 18 23.30 -22.79 6.21
CA THR A 18 24.32 -22.99 7.24
C THR A 18 24.22 -21.88 8.27
N LEU A 19 23.48 -22.22 9.33
CA LEU A 19 23.69 -21.88 10.74
C LEU A 19 24.90 -21.00 11.05
N ALA A 20 24.63 -19.77 11.44
CA ALA A 20 25.53 -18.98 12.28
C ALA A 20 24.66 -18.16 13.24
N ARG A 21 24.26 -18.75 14.37
CA ARG A 21 23.70 -18.00 15.49
C ARG A 21 24.48 -18.35 16.75
N TRP A 22 25.33 -17.41 17.11
CA TRP A 22 26.15 -17.41 18.31
C TRP A 22 25.30 -17.51 19.57
N MET A 23 25.70 -18.40 20.47
CA MET A 23 25.30 -18.42 21.86
C MET A 23 26.02 -17.28 22.61
N LEU A 24 25.31 -16.58 23.48
CA LEU A 24 25.89 -16.06 24.71
C LEU A 24 24.84 -16.06 25.83
N ALA A 25 25.24 -16.65 26.96
CA ALA A 25 24.42 -16.95 28.11
C ALA A 25 24.41 -15.81 29.15
N VAL A 26 23.23 -15.61 29.74
CA VAL A 26 22.90 -15.42 31.17
C VAL A 26 23.79 -14.53 32.04
N VAL A 27 23.18 -13.50 32.64
CA VAL A 27 23.32 -13.23 34.09
C VAL A 27 21.95 -12.86 34.68
N ALA A 28 21.63 -13.53 35.79
CA ALA A 28 20.44 -13.33 36.62
C ALA A 28 20.56 -12.11 37.53
N GLY A 29 19.44 -11.47 37.84
CA GLY A 29 19.30 -10.45 38.88
C GLY A 29 17.90 -10.52 39.49
N ALA A 30 17.84 -10.73 40.81
CA ALA A 30 16.67 -11.11 41.59
C ALA A 30 15.66 -9.96 41.83
N ALA A 31 14.47 -10.39 42.27
CA ALA A 31 13.25 -9.63 42.51
C ALA A 31 13.31 -8.60 43.64
N ILE A 32 12.46 -7.57 43.54
CA ILE A 32 11.75 -7.01 44.69
C ILE A 32 10.35 -6.55 44.26
N ALA A 33 9.36 -7.09 44.95
CA ALA A 33 7.99 -6.61 44.96
C ALA A 33 7.92 -5.19 45.55
N SER A 34 7.08 -4.32 45.01
CA SER A 34 6.20 -3.48 45.83
C SER A 34 5.15 -2.74 45.00
N CYS A 35 3.98 -2.72 45.61
CA CYS A 35 2.68 -2.24 45.19
C CYS A 35 2.63 -0.77 44.72
N ARG A 36 1.77 -0.53 43.70
CA ARG A 36 1.07 0.73 43.43
C ARG A 36 0.42 1.28 44.72
N PRO A 37 0.28 2.62 44.90
CA PRO A 37 -0.76 3.34 44.14
C PRO A 37 -0.42 4.79 43.72
N ASN A 38 -0.98 5.16 42.56
CA ASN A 38 -1.85 6.33 42.40
C ASN A 38 -1.30 7.71 42.81
N THR A 39 -0.95 8.55 41.81
CA THR A 39 -1.66 9.82 41.52
C THR A 39 -0.99 10.57 40.36
N SER A 40 -1.77 10.92 39.35
CA SER A 40 -1.58 12.06 38.44
C SER A 40 -2.92 12.82 38.44
N PRO A 41 -3.06 14.08 37.98
CA PRO A 41 -2.08 15.05 37.45
C PRO A 41 -2.26 16.44 38.15
N PRO A 42 -1.71 17.58 37.64
CA PRO A 42 -1.53 18.83 38.39
C PRO A 42 -2.78 19.74 38.36
N PRO A 43 -2.85 20.73 39.28
CA PRO A 43 -3.51 21.98 38.91
C PRO A 43 -2.76 23.21 39.43
N ALA A 44 -2.32 24.08 38.53
CA ALA A 44 -2.30 25.52 38.77
C ALA A 44 -2.20 26.23 37.43
N ALA A 45 -3.38 26.53 36.88
CA ALA A 45 -3.54 27.54 35.86
C ALA A 45 -3.04 28.88 36.39
N VAL A 46 -2.20 29.56 35.62
CA VAL A 46 -2.07 31.02 35.69
C VAL A 46 -2.20 31.52 34.26
N GLU A 47 -3.43 31.86 33.93
CA GLU A 47 -3.81 32.67 32.79
C GLU A 47 -3.81 34.14 33.26
N PRO A 48 -3.14 35.04 32.52
CA PRO A 48 -3.61 36.41 32.39
C PRO A 48 -3.84 36.69 30.91
N ALA A 49 -5.10 36.72 30.49
CA ALA A 49 -5.94 37.92 30.39
C ALA A 49 -6.08 38.39 28.92
N PRO A 50 -7.30 38.70 28.46
CA PRO A 50 -7.63 38.96 27.07
C PRO A 50 -7.23 40.39 26.67
N SER A 51 -6.63 40.56 25.50
CA SER A 51 -6.56 41.86 24.82
C SER A 51 -7.56 41.87 23.67
N ALA A 52 -8.69 42.53 23.92
CA ALA A 52 -9.67 42.92 22.90
C ALA A 52 -9.20 44.21 22.18
N PRO A 53 -9.80 44.56 21.03
CA PRO A 53 -9.13 45.25 19.93
C PRO A 53 -9.22 46.78 20.02
N THR A 54 -8.27 47.46 19.39
CA THR A 54 -8.36 48.90 19.14
C THR A 54 -8.68 49.15 17.64
N PRO A 55 -9.70 49.97 17.33
CA PRO A 55 -10.16 50.27 15.97
C PRO A 55 -9.55 51.56 15.37
N THR A 56 -9.96 51.86 14.13
CA THR A 56 -9.97 53.16 13.39
C THR A 56 -8.93 53.24 12.24
N GLU A 57 -9.26 52.90 10.97
CA GLU A 57 -9.90 53.70 9.89
C GLU A 57 -8.90 54.65 9.15
N PRO A 58 -9.08 55.18 7.91
CA PRO A 58 -9.76 54.73 6.68
C PRO A 58 -8.80 54.50 5.47
N THR A 59 -9.38 53.88 4.44
CA THR A 59 -8.95 53.70 3.03
C THR A 59 -8.61 55.01 2.28
N PRO A 60 -7.77 54.94 1.22
CA PRO A 60 -8.32 55.27 -0.10
C PRO A 60 -7.94 54.28 -1.24
N ALA A 61 -8.98 53.93 -2.01
CA ALA A 61 -9.15 53.58 -3.43
C ALA A 61 -8.10 52.74 -4.23
N PRO A 62 -8.59 51.87 -5.15
CA PRO A 62 -7.78 50.94 -5.92
C PRO A 62 -7.11 51.62 -7.11
N THR A 63 -5.82 51.32 -7.34
CA THR A 63 -5.22 51.55 -8.65
C THR A 63 -5.32 50.25 -9.45
N ALA A 64 -6.18 50.26 -10.46
CA ALA A 64 -6.25 49.23 -11.46
C ALA A 64 -4.96 49.24 -12.29
N THR A 65 -4.06 48.29 -12.02
CA THR A 65 -2.97 47.98 -12.95
C THR A 65 -3.49 46.93 -13.93
N GLN A 66 -3.73 47.40 -15.14
CA GLN A 66 -4.11 46.65 -16.32
C GLN A 66 -3.24 45.38 -16.51
N PRO A 67 -3.84 44.21 -16.84
CA PRO A 67 -3.06 43.03 -17.22
C PRO A 67 -2.33 43.29 -18.55
N PRO A 68 -1.04 42.97 -18.68
CA PRO A 68 -0.41 42.94 -19.99
C PRO A 68 -1.04 41.81 -20.81
N ASP A 69 -1.25 42.11 -22.08
CA ASP A 69 -1.80 41.29 -23.16
C ASP A 69 -1.76 39.78 -22.94
N ALA A 70 -2.95 39.18 -23.06
CA ALA A 70 -3.12 37.75 -23.29
C ALA A 70 -2.45 37.36 -24.61
N THR A 71 -1.19 36.94 -24.53
CA THR A 71 -0.62 36.05 -25.53
C THR A 71 -1.37 34.73 -25.40
N PRO A 72 -1.97 34.17 -26.47
CA PRO A 72 -2.49 32.81 -26.42
C PRO A 72 -1.31 31.89 -26.09
N ALA A 73 -1.28 31.36 -24.87
CA ALA A 73 -0.40 30.25 -24.56
C ALA A 73 -0.76 29.15 -25.55
N ALA A 74 0.17 28.83 -26.44
CA ALA A 74 0.09 27.62 -27.24
C ALA A 74 -0.23 26.46 -26.29
N PRO A 75 -1.11 25.52 -26.65
CA PRO A 75 -1.36 24.39 -25.78
C PRO A 75 -0.02 23.72 -25.50
N ASP A 76 0.38 23.74 -24.24
CA ASP A 76 1.46 22.91 -23.73
C ASP A 76 1.05 21.45 -23.99
N THR A 77 1.36 20.96 -25.19
CA THR A 77 1.47 19.54 -25.45
C THR A 77 2.77 19.06 -24.82
N THR A 78 2.86 19.19 -23.49
CA THR A 78 3.66 18.25 -22.73
C THR A 78 3.06 16.88 -23.02
N PRO A 79 3.83 15.88 -23.48
CA PRO A 79 3.33 14.53 -23.56
C PRO A 79 2.92 14.15 -22.14
N SER A 80 1.61 14.16 -21.88
CA SER A 80 1.05 13.52 -20.70
C SER A 80 1.61 12.11 -20.75
N ALA A 81 2.55 11.80 -19.86
CA ALA A 81 3.08 10.45 -19.72
C ALA A 81 1.85 9.56 -19.68
N SER A 82 1.67 8.71 -20.70
CA SER A 82 0.55 7.77 -20.74
C SER A 82 0.56 7.05 -19.41
N ALA A 83 -0.39 7.41 -18.54
CA ALA A 83 -0.52 6.76 -17.25
C ALA A 83 -0.74 5.29 -17.58
N ALA A 84 0.25 4.46 -17.25
CA ALA A 84 0.12 3.04 -17.46
C ALA A 84 -1.18 2.61 -16.77
N THR A 85 -2.11 2.07 -17.55
CA THR A 85 -3.43 1.70 -17.06
C THR A 85 -3.42 0.21 -16.78
N LEU A 86 -4.10 -0.20 -15.70
CA LEU A 86 -4.25 -1.62 -15.38
C LEU A 86 -5.04 -2.31 -16.52
N PRO A 87 -4.65 -3.51 -16.98
CA PRO A 87 -5.40 -4.21 -18.01
C PRO A 87 -6.83 -4.51 -17.59
N ASP A 88 -7.78 -4.41 -18.52
CA ASP A 88 -9.21 -4.68 -18.27
C ASP A 88 -9.47 -6.11 -17.77
N THR A 89 -8.59 -7.06 -18.10
CA THR A 89 -8.68 -8.44 -17.60
C THR A 89 -8.51 -8.56 -16.09
N LEU A 90 -8.01 -7.53 -15.41
CA LEU A 90 -7.92 -7.49 -13.94
C LEU A 90 -9.07 -6.73 -13.30
N ILE A 91 -9.88 -6.04 -14.10
CA ILE A 91 -10.95 -5.15 -13.65
C ILE A 91 -12.25 -5.95 -13.49
N HIS A 92 -12.36 -6.65 -12.36
CA HIS A 92 -13.57 -7.35 -11.93
C HIS A 92 -13.49 -7.73 -10.44
N GLN A 93 -14.44 -8.57 -10.00
CA GLN A 93 -14.45 -9.13 -8.65
C GLN A 93 -13.62 -10.41 -8.55
N TRP A 94 -12.93 -10.55 -7.44
CA TRP A 94 -11.94 -11.58 -7.15
C TRP A 94 -12.30 -12.23 -5.81
N GLN A 95 -12.58 -13.53 -5.80
CA GLN A 95 -12.97 -14.30 -4.62
C GLN A 95 -11.74 -14.84 -3.88
N PRO A 96 -11.65 -14.67 -2.54
CA PRO A 96 -10.46 -15.07 -1.79
C PRO A 96 -10.35 -16.60 -1.76
N LEU A 97 -9.16 -17.10 -2.13
CA LEU A 97 -8.85 -18.53 -2.09
C LEU A 97 -7.96 -18.89 -0.89
N SER A 98 -7.07 -17.99 -0.49
CA SER A 98 -6.16 -18.19 0.63
C SER A 98 -6.77 -17.79 1.98
N ASN A 99 -6.50 -18.58 3.03
CA ASN A 99 -7.00 -18.31 4.39
C ASN A 99 -6.68 -16.90 4.92
N VAL A 100 -5.49 -16.38 4.61
CA VAL A 100 -5.09 -15.03 5.02
C VAL A 100 -6.01 -13.97 4.41
N LEU A 101 -6.53 -14.19 3.20
CA LEU A 101 -7.38 -13.24 2.49
C LEU A 101 -8.87 -13.36 2.85
N LEU A 102 -9.28 -14.43 3.54
CA LEU A 102 -10.68 -14.60 3.94
C LEU A 102 -11.18 -13.46 4.84
N ALA A 103 -10.30 -12.92 5.70
CA ALA A 103 -10.65 -11.78 6.55
C ALA A 103 -10.79 -10.45 5.78
N PHE A 104 -10.18 -10.36 4.60
CA PHE A 104 -10.25 -9.19 3.71
C PHE A 104 -11.54 -9.26 2.89
N GLY A 105 -11.94 -10.49 2.54
CA GLY A 105 -13.09 -10.80 1.72
C GLY A 105 -12.81 -10.58 0.22
N THR A 106 -13.89 -10.53 -0.55
CA THR A 106 -13.86 -10.32 -2.00
C THR A 106 -13.15 -9.02 -2.33
N MET A 107 -12.19 -9.08 -3.26
CA MET A 107 -11.50 -7.92 -3.78
C MET A 107 -12.16 -7.49 -5.09
N THR A 108 -12.56 -6.23 -5.19
CA THR A 108 -13.07 -5.63 -6.43
C THR A 108 -12.04 -4.65 -6.94
N VAL A 109 -11.54 -4.89 -8.15
CA VAL A 109 -10.61 -3.98 -8.83
C VAL A 109 -11.39 -3.21 -9.88
N THR A 110 -11.31 -1.89 -9.81
CA THR A 110 -11.89 -0.96 -10.79
C THR A 110 -10.77 -0.17 -11.47
N PRO A 111 -11.05 0.61 -12.53
CA PRO A 111 -10.03 1.48 -13.12
C PRO A 111 -9.44 2.51 -12.14
N ASN A 112 -10.17 2.87 -11.08
CA ASN A 112 -9.82 3.99 -10.21
C ASN A 112 -9.39 3.57 -8.79
N GLN A 113 -9.83 2.40 -8.32
CA GLN A 113 -9.59 1.96 -6.95
C GLN A 113 -9.64 0.44 -6.80
N VAL A 114 -9.06 -0.05 -5.70
CA VAL A 114 -9.26 -1.39 -5.19
C VAL A 114 -10.13 -1.32 -3.94
N GLN A 115 -11.12 -2.20 -3.85
CA GLN A 115 -12.00 -2.32 -2.70
C GLN A 115 -12.01 -3.75 -2.18
N TRP A 116 -12.08 -3.92 -0.88
CA TRP A 116 -12.26 -5.20 -0.22
C TRP A 116 -13.59 -5.22 0.51
N SER A 117 -14.30 -6.36 0.47
CA SER A 117 -15.62 -6.49 1.10
C SER A 117 -15.60 -6.38 2.63
N SER A 118 -14.41 -6.45 3.25
CA SER A 118 -14.18 -6.07 4.64
C SER A 118 -14.44 -4.58 4.96
N GLY A 119 -14.62 -3.75 3.92
CA GLY A 119 -14.93 -2.32 4.05
C GLY A 119 -13.75 -1.39 3.77
N GLN A 120 -12.56 -1.94 3.55
CA GLN A 120 -11.38 -1.17 3.15
C GLN A 120 -11.43 -0.85 1.64
N SER A 121 -10.98 0.34 1.26
CA SER A 121 -10.83 0.71 -0.15
C SER A 121 -9.70 1.72 -0.30
N SER A 122 -9.10 1.77 -1.48
CA SER A 122 -8.06 2.73 -1.80
C SER A 122 -8.03 3.01 -3.29
N PRO A 123 -8.00 4.30 -3.70
CA PRO A 123 -7.49 4.69 -5.00
C PRO A 123 -6.05 4.18 -5.18
N TYR A 124 -5.64 4.00 -6.42
CA TYR A 124 -4.29 3.51 -6.72
C TYR A 124 -3.65 4.18 -7.94
N THR A 125 -2.33 4.16 -7.93
CA THR A 125 -1.50 4.46 -9.12
C THR A 125 -0.69 3.21 -9.49
N LEU A 126 -0.70 2.84 -10.77
CA LEU A 126 0.18 1.79 -11.29
C LEU A 126 1.61 2.32 -11.41
N ILE A 127 2.54 1.70 -10.69
CA ILE A 127 3.94 2.15 -10.59
C ILE A 127 4.96 1.15 -11.15
N GLY A 128 4.52 -0.04 -11.58
CA GLY A 128 5.41 -1.02 -12.21
C GLY A 128 4.67 -2.21 -12.80
N THR A 129 5.27 -2.84 -13.81
CA THR A 129 4.71 -4.01 -14.52
C THR A 129 5.66 -5.21 -14.54
N GLU A 130 6.69 -5.21 -13.69
CA GLU A 130 7.71 -6.26 -13.65
C GLU A 130 7.23 -7.48 -12.83
N GLY A 131 7.00 -8.60 -13.51
CA GLY A 131 6.56 -9.85 -12.88
C GLY A 131 5.15 -9.77 -12.28
N GLY A 132 4.34 -8.79 -12.70
CA GLY A 132 3.01 -8.47 -12.16
C GLY A 132 2.75 -6.96 -12.22
N TYR A 133 1.60 -6.53 -11.73
CA TYR A 133 1.19 -5.12 -11.69
C TYR A 133 1.34 -4.58 -10.28
N LEU A 134 2.28 -3.67 -10.08
CA LEU A 134 2.57 -3.06 -8.80
C LEU A 134 1.77 -1.77 -8.65
N LEU A 135 0.90 -1.74 -7.66
CA LEU A 135 0.03 -0.62 -7.34
C LEU A 135 0.47 0.04 -6.04
N ARG A 136 0.56 1.37 -6.06
CA ARG A 136 0.64 2.18 -4.84
C ARG A 136 -0.76 2.59 -4.44
N LEU A 137 -1.13 2.28 -3.19
CA LEU A 137 -2.43 2.57 -2.60
C LEU A 137 -2.38 3.93 -1.90
N GLU A 138 -3.25 4.85 -2.30
CA GLU A 138 -3.28 6.22 -1.79
C GLU A 138 -3.81 6.32 -0.35
N SER A 139 -4.75 5.46 0.03
CA SER A 139 -5.39 5.46 1.36
C SER A 139 -4.71 4.53 2.36
N SER A 140 -3.68 3.77 1.96
CA SER A 140 -2.93 2.83 2.81
C SER A 140 -3.82 1.94 3.70
N PRO A 141 -4.70 1.10 3.13
CA PRO A 141 -5.65 0.31 3.90
C PRO A 141 -4.94 -0.59 4.92
N SER A 142 -5.58 -0.74 6.08
CA SER A 142 -5.02 -1.51 7.20
C SER A 142 -5.70 -2.87 7.30
N PHE A 143 -4.87 -3.91 7.33
CA PHE A 143 -5.30 -5.29 7.57
C PHE A 143 -4.44 -5.86 8.69
N TYR A 144 -5.08 -6.48 9.70
CA TYR A 144 -4.41 -6.96 10.91
C TYR A 144 -3.47 -5.92 11.54
N ASP A 145 -3.97 -4.69 11.70
CA ASP A 145 -3.25 -3.54 12.28
C ASP A 145 -1.99 -3.09 11.51
N THR A 146 -1.78 -3.62 10.30
CA THR A 146 -0.65 -3.26 9.45
C THR A 146 -1.14 -2.48 8.24
N GLN A 147 -0.62 -1.27 8.03
CA GLN A 147 -0.90 -0.47 6.85
C GLN A 147 -0.17 -1.01 5.62
N ASN A 148 -0.89 -1.06 4.50
CA ASN A 148 -0.38 -1.60 3.24
C ASN A 148 -0.36 -0.47 2.22
N GLN A 149 0.84 0.04 1.91
CA GLN A 149 1.00 1.12 0.94
C GLN A 149 1.11 0.58 -0.49
N TYR A 150 1.53 -0.68 -0.66
CA TYR A 150 1.72 -1.27 -1.97
C TYR A 150 1.12 -2.66 -2.05
N ILE A 151 0.56 -2.98 -3.21
CA ILE A 151 0.16 -4.34 -3.57
C ILE A 151 0.72 -4.71 -4.93
N LYS A 152 1.13 -5.96 -5.10
CA LYS A 152 1.53 -6.51 -6.40
C LYS A 152 0.53 -7.56 -6.82
N LEU A 153 -0.12 -7.35 -7.96
CA LEU A 153 -1.05 -8.28 -8.58
C LEU A 153 -0.33 -9.14 -9.62
N ILE A 154 -0.31 -10.45 -9.43
CA ILE A 154 0.38 -11.40 -10.30
C ILE A 154 -0.68 -12.32 -10.92
N PRO A 155 -1.24 -11.95 -12.08
CA PRO A 155 -2.27 -12.77 -12.71
C PRO A 155 -1.72 -14.10 -13.19
N LYS A 156 -2.53 -15.13 -13.02
CA LYS A 156 -2.35 -16.44 -13.65
C LYS A 156 -3.40 -16.56 -14.75
N ALA A 157 -2.91 -16.63 -15.97
CA ALA A 157 -3.74 -16.84 -17.13
C ALA A 157 -4.00 -18.34 -17.35
N ASP A 158 -5.19 -18.67 -17.86
CA ASP A 158 -5.46 -19.98 -18.41
C ASP A 158 -4.87 -20.15 -19.83
N THR A 159 -5.19 -21.25 -20.48
CA THR A 159 -4.73 -21.55 -21.85
C THR A 159 -5.30 -20.61 -22.92
N SER A 160 -6.35 -19.86 -22.61
CA SER A 160 -6.94 -18.84 -23.50
C SER A 160 -6.31 -17.46 -23.33
N GLY A 161 -5.47 -17.28 -22.30
CA GLY A 161 -4.88 -15.99 -21.95
C GLY A 161 -5.73 -15.15 -21.01
N ALA A 162 -6.90 -15.65 -20.56
CA ALA A 162 -7.75 -14.98 -19.59
C ALA A 162 -7.20 -15.16 -18.17
N ALA A 163 -7.18 -14.10 -17.36
CA ALA A 163 -6.79 -14.18 -15.97
C ALA A 163 -7.88 -14.92 -15.17
N THR A 164 -7.55 -16.11 -14.65
CA THR A 164 -8.50 -16.93 -13.87
C THR A 164 -8.22 -16.88 -12.37
N SER A 165 -7.00 -16.51 -11.99
CA SER A 165 -6.63 -16.24 -10.60
C SER A 165 -5.56 -15.16 -10.53
N ILE A 166 -5.43 -14.54 -9.38
CA ILE A 166 -4.37 -13.57 -9.07
C ILE A 166 -3.69 -14.00 -7.78
N GLU A 167 -2.37 -14.04 -7.80
CA GLU A 167 -1.59 -13.98 -6.56
C GLU A 167 -1.38 -12.51 -6.19
N ILE A 168 -1.55 -12.19 -4.92
CA ILE A 168 -1.41 -10.83 -4.41
C ILE A 168 -0.37 -10.81 -3.28
N ALA A 169 0.57 -9.88 -3.39
CA ALA A 169 1.56 -9.59 -2.35
C ALA A 169 1.31 -8.19 -1.78
N PHE A 170 1.41 -8.03 -0.47
CA PHE A 170 1.25 -6.76 0.24
C PHE A 170 2.58 -6.30 0.81
N TYR A 171 2.89 -5.01 0.66
CA TYR A 171 4.06 -4.37 1.23
C TYR A 171 3.66 -3.10 1.98
N SER A 172 4.31 -2.87 3.11
CA SER A 172 4.04 -1.69 3.95
C SER A 172 4.84 -0.45 3.53
N SER A 173 5.95 -0.62 2.81
CA SER A 173 6.89 0.47 2.48
C SER A 173 7.75 0.17 1.26
N ASP A 174 8.38 1.23 0.72
CA ASP A 174 9.35 1.13 -0.37
C ASP A 174 10.55 0.23 -0.03
N THR A 175 11.04 0.25 1.21
CA THR A 175 12.17 -0.60 1.62
C THR A 175 11.85 -2.09 1.47
N GLN A 176 10.64 -2.49 1.87
CA GLN A 176 10.15 -3.86 1.69
C GLN A 176 9.99 -4.20 0.21
N LEU A 177 9.43 -3.27 -0.57
CA LEU A 177 9.28 -3.43 -2.01
C LEU A 177 10.63 -3.65 -2.71
N GLN A 178 11.66 -2.86 -2.38
CA GLN A 178 13.01 -2.97 -2.95
C GLN A 178 13.70 -4.30 -2.61
N SER A 179 13.36 -4.89 -1.47
CA SER A 179 13.90 -6.17 -1.02
C SER A 179 13.01 -7.37 -1.37
N ASP A 180 11.88 -7.12 -2.06
CA ASP A 180 10.80 -8.07 -2.32
C ASP A 180 10.32 -8.82 -1.05
N GLU A 181 10.28 -8.12 0.08
CA GLU A 181 9.84 -8.64 1.38
C GLU A 181 8.38 -8.28 1.62
N TYR A 182 7.46 -9.14 1.19
CA TYR A 182 6.04 -8.97 1.42
C TYR A 182 5.66 -9.36 2.86
N ILE A 183 4.73 -8.61 3.46
CA ILE A 183 4.19 -8.91 4.79
C ILE A 183 3.04 -9.92 4.74
N MET A 184 2.31 -9.95 3.62
CA MET A 184 1.23 -10.89 3.38
C MET A 184 1.22 -11.30 1.91
N TYR A 185 0.87 -12.56 1.68
CA TYR A 185 0.76 -13.13 0.35
C TYR A 185 -0.40 -14.10 0.30
N GLY A 186 -1.21 -14.03 -0.75
CA GLY A 186 -2.32 -14.94 -0.94
C GLY A 186 -2.80 -14.97 -2.38
N SER A 187 -3.89 -15.68 -2.60
CA SER A 187 -4.50 -15.85 -3.91
C SER A 187 -5.99 -15.54 -3.91
N TYR A 188 -6.43 -14.95 -5.01
CA TYR A 188 -7.81 -14.77 -5.41
C TYR A 188 -8.10 -15.57 -6.69
N VAL A 189 -9.36 -15.96 -6.89
CA VAL A 189 -9.87 -16.56 -8.12
C VAL A 189 -10.94 -15.65 -8.74
N ALA A 190 -11.08 -15.65 -10.06
CA ALA A 190 -12.17 -14.95 -10.72
C ALA A 190 -13.52 -15.53 -10.26
N GLU A 191 -14.53 -14.67 -10.13
CA GLU A 191 -15.93 -15.11 -9.94
C GLU A 191 -16.49 -15.79 -11.19
#